data_AF-A0A7V9RQB9-F1
#
_entry.id   AF-A0A7V9RQB9-F1
#
_cell.length_a   1.000
_cell.length_b   1.000
_cell.length_c   1.000
_cell.angle_alpha   90.00
_cell.angle_beta   90.00
_cell.angle_gamma   90.00
#
_symmetry.space_group_name_H-M   'P 1'
#
loop_
_entity.id
_entity.type
_entity.pdbx_description
1 polymer ?
#
loop_
_entity_poly.entity_id
_entity_poly.type
_entity_poly.pdbx_seq_one_letter_code
_entity_poly.pdbx_strand_id
1 'polypeptide(L)'
;VVTPGLVTLPAGSRVADAVAAAGGALPQADLSTINLARILVDGEQVAVGVPGAVPAPGAPAGGSSAALNINTATESELEELPGVGPVLAGRIVQWRTDNGTFTSVDQLQEVDGIGPSTFEELRDQVTV
;
A
#
# COMPACT_ATOMS: atom_id res chain seq x y z
N VAL A 1 11.72 -12.14 -8.14
CA VAL A 1 12.18 -13.55 -8.21
C VAL A 1 11.92 -14.12 -9.58
N VAL A 2 12.58 -15.21 -9.97
CA VAL A 2 12.43 -15.81 -11.31
C VAL A 2 11.06 -16.46 -11.51
N THR A 3 10.49 -17.06 -10.46
CA THR A 3 9.20 -17.76 -10.51
C THR A 3 8.35 -17.36 -9.30
N PRO A 4 7.66 -16.20 -9.35
CA PRO A 4 6.78 -15.78 -8.27
C PRO A 4 5.55 -16.70 -8.18
N GLY A 5 5.12 -17.01 -6.96
CA GLY A 5 3.97 -17.87 -6.71
C GLY A 5 3.93 -18.42 -5.29
N LEU A 6 2.96 -19.29 -5.00
CA LEU A 6 2.86 -20.02 -3.73
C LEU A 6 3.98 -21.06 -3.65
N VAL A 7 4.73 -21.06 -2.56
CA VAL A 7 5.79 -22.03 -2.27
C VAL A 7 5.50 -22.75 -0.97
N THR A 8 5.77 -24.05 -0.91
CA THR A 8 5.63 -24.85 0.30
C THR A 8 7.02 -25.10 0.87
N LEU A 9 7.22 -24.75 2.14
CA LEU A 9 8.51 -24.81 2.82
C LEU A 9 8.36 -25.54 4.17
N PRO A 10 9.42 -26.19 4.66
CA PRO A 10 9.44 -26.75 6.02
C PRO A 10 9.18 -25.67 7.08
N ALA A 11 8.55 -26.05 8.19
CA ALA A 11 8.36 -25.15 9.33
C ALA A 11 9.73 -24.65 9.86
N GLY A 12 9.81 -23.34 10.15
CA GLY A 12 11.06 -22.69 10.58
C GLY A 12 11.93 -22.18 9.43
N SER A 13 11.51 -22.34 8.17
CA SER A 13 12.18 -21.75 7.01
C SER A 13 12.21 -20.23 7.11
N ARG A 14 13.27 -19.62 6.58
CA ARG A 14 13.46 -18.17 6.57
C ARG A 14 13.04 -17.56 5.24
N VAL A 15 12.87 -16.24 5.23
CA VAL A 15 12.55 -15.48 4.01
C VAL A 15 13.53 -15.76 2.87
N ALA A 16 14.83 -15.95 3.15
CA ALA A 16 15.82 -16.36 2.15
C ALA A 16 15.48 -17.68 1.46
N ASP A 17 14.95 -18.66 2.20
CA ASP A 17 14.58 -19.97 1.67
C ASP A 17 13.39 -19.87 0.72
N ALA A 18 12.43 -18.98 1.01
CA ALA A 18 11.33 -18.68 0.10
C ALA A 18 11.80 -18.01 -1.20
N VAL A 19 12.74 -17.06 -1.10
CA VAL A 19 13.32 -16.41 -2.29
C VAL A 19 14.07 -17.44 -3.16
N ALA A 20 14.81 -18.35 -2.54
CA ALA A 20 15.50 -19.43 -3.24
C ALA A 20 14.52 -20.40 -3.90
N ALA A 21 13.47 -20.82 -3.19
CA ALA A 21 12.41 -21.70 -3.70
C ALA A 21 11.63 -21.07 -4.86
N ALA A 22 11.49 -19.74 -4.88
CA ALA A 22 10.90 -18.97 -5.98
C ALA A 22 11.87 -18.75 -7.17
N GLY A 23 12.95 -19.53 -7.27
CA GLY A 23 13.93 -19.46 -8.36
C GLY A 23 15.01 -18.38 -8.17
N GLY A 24 15.15 -17.84 -6.95
CA GLY A 24 16.14 -16.83 -6.63
C GLY A 24 15.74 -15.41 -7.02
N ALA A 25 16.49 -14.44 -6.52
CA ALA A 25 16.31 -13.05 -6.86
C ALA A 25 16.82 -12.75 -8.28
N LEU A 26 16.10 -11.88 -8.99
CA LEU A 26 16.57 -11.36 -10.27
C LEU A 26 17.69 -10.34 -10.03
N PRO A 27 18.60 -10.10 -10.99
CA PRO A 27 19.71 -9.15 -10.82
C PRO A 27 19.27 -7.73 -10.44
N GLN A 28 18.11 -7.30 -10.94
CA GLN A 28 17.50 -6.00 -10.64
C GLN A 28 16.62 -5.97 -9.38
N ALA A 29 16.43 -7.10 -8.70
CA ALA A 29 15.60 -7.16 -7.51
C ALA A 29 16.42 -6.71 -6.29
N ASP A 30 16.00 -5.59 -5.68
CA ASP A 30 16.60 -5.14 -4.43
C ASP A 30 16.08 -6.00 -3.26
N LEU A 31 16.99 -6.74 -2.63
CA LEU A 31 16.72 -7.55 -1.45
C LEU A 31 17.04 -6.83 -0.13
N SER A 32 17.68 -5.66 -0.19
CA SER A 32 18.06 -4.89 1.00
C SER A 32 16.86 -4.37 1.78
N THR A 33 15.70 -4.31 1.13
CA THR A 33 14.43 -3.87 1.71
C THR A 33 13.73 -4.94 2.56
N ILE A 34 14.25 -6.18 2.60
CA ILE A 34 13.59 -7.33 3.24
C ILE A 34 14.53 -7.98 4.26
N ASN A 35 13.99 -8.38 5.41
CA ASN A 35 14.74 -9.17 6.38
C ASN A 35 14.81 -10.65 5.95
N LEU A 36 15.80 -10.99 5.13
CA LEU A 36 16.07 -12.35 4.64
C LEU A 36 16.25 -13.40 5.75
N ALA A 37 16.65 -12.98 6.95
CA ALA A 37 16.87 -13.86 8.08
C ALA A 37 15.59 -14.13 8.90
N ARG A 38 14.48 -13.44 8.66
CA ARG A 38 13.25 -13.66 9.45
C ARG A 38 12.69 -15.06 9.18
N ILE A 39 12.20 -15.74 10.23
CA ILE A 39 11.42 -16.98 10.08
C ILE A 39 10.05 -16.65 9.47
N LEU A 40 9.63 -17.45 8.49
CA LEU A 40 8.33 -17.34 7.85
C LEU A 40 7.22 -17.85 8.77
N VAL A 41 6.07 -17.17 8.71
CA VAL A 41 4.81 -17.67 9.26
C VAL A 41 3.98 -18.30 8.14
N ASP A 42 3.13 -19.27 8.48
CA ASP A 42 2.22 -19.87 7.51
C ASP A 42 1.25 -18.83 6.92
N GLY A 43 0.99 -18.91 5.61
CA GLY A 43 0.17 -17.95 4.89
C GLY A 43 0.81 -16.57 4.66
N GLU A 44 2.09 -16.38 4.98
CA GLU A 44 2.79 -15.11 4.80
C GLU A 44 3.10 -14.80 3.32
N GLN A 45 2.96 -13.52 2.94
CA GLN A 45 3.44 -13.00 1.65
C GLN A 45 4.74 -12.22 1.83
N VAL A 46 5.74 -12.55 1.01
CA VAL A 46 7.01 -11.82 0.92
C VAL A 46 7.06 -11.07 -0.41
N ALA A 47 7.02 -9.74 -0.37
CA ALA A 47 7.21 -8.91 -1.54
C ALA A 47 8.71 -8.73 -1.85
N VAL A 48 9.13 -8.98 -3.09
CA VAL A 48 10.54 -8.92 -3.51
C VAL A 48 10.75 -7.88 -4.60
N GLY A 49 11.59 -6.87 -4.35
CA GLY A 49 11.94 -5.85 -5.34
C GLY A 49 10.87 -4.79 -5.59
N VAL A 50 9.93 -4.62 -4.65
CA VAL A 50 8.96 -3.50 -4.67
C VAL A 50 9.46 -2.44 -3.66
N PRO A 51 9.76 -1.21 -4.08
CA PRO A 51 10.13 -0.14 -3.16
C PRO A 51 9.02 0.09 -2.14
N GLY A 52 9.35 0.13 -0.84
CA GLY A 52 8.39 0.43 0.23
C GLY A 52 7.58 -0.77 0.78
N ALA A 53 7.73 -1.98 0.24
CA ALA A 53 6.98 -3.13 0.72
C ALA A 53 7.59 -3.73 2.01
N VAL A 54 7.23 -3.16 3.16
CA VAL A 54 7.27 -3.86 4.45
C VAL A 54 5.99 -4.70 4.56
N PRO A 55 6.05 -6.04 4.52
CA PRO A 55 4.84 -6.84 4.74
C PRO A 55 4.48 -6.74 6.23
N ALA A 56 3.46 -5.94 6.52
CA ALA A 56 2.76 -5.99 7.78
C ALA A 56 1.94 -7.30 7.86
N PRO A 57 1.92 -8.01 8.99
CA PRO A 57 1.06 -9.16 9.15
C PRO A 57 -0.40 -8.70 9.21
N GLY A 58 -1.20 -9.09 8.21
CA GLY A 58 -2.67 -8.96 8.23
C GLY A 58 -3.31 -8.03 7.20
N ALA A 59 -2.58 -7.38 6.30
CA ALA A 59 -3.19 -6.55 5.26
C ALA A 59 -3.55 -7.39 4.01
N PRO A 60 -4.77 -7.25 3.45
CA PRO A 60 -5.12 -7.89 2.20
C PRO A 60 -4.25 -7.30 1.07
N ALA A 61 -3.59 -8.18 0.31
CA ALA A 61 -2.85 -7.81 -0.88
C ALA A 61 -3.82 -7.37 -1.98
N GLY A 62 -4.15 -6.08 -2.01
CA GLY A 62 -5.02 -5.45 -3.00
C GLY A 62 -4.22 -4.75 -4.11
N GLY A 63 -3.36 -5.48 -4.81
CA GLY A 63 -2.79 -5.04 -6.08
C GLY A 63 -3.85 -5.01 -7.17
N SER A 64 -4.65 -3.97 -7.18
CA SER A 64 -5.36 -3.48 -8.35
C SER A 64 -5.36 -1.96 -8.22
N SER A 65 -5.48 -1.22 -9.30
CA SER A 65 -5.91 0.18 -9.28
C SER A 65 -7.34 0.28 -8.74
N ALA A 66 -7.58 -0.24 -7.54
CA ALA A 66 -8.77 -0.05 -6.76
C ALA A 66 -8.57 1.31 -6.10
N ALA A 67 -9.34 2.26 -6.59
CA ALA A 67 -9.41 3.60 -6.05
C ALA A 67 -9.33 3.58 -4.51
N LEU A 68 -8.41 4.34 -3.94
CA LEU A 68 -8.15 4.43 -2.52
C LEU A 68 -9.42 4.93 -1.81
N ASN A 69 -9.90 4.16 -0.83
CA ASN A 69 -11.09 4.56 -0.09
C ASN A 69 -10.73 5.68 0.90
N ILE A 70 -11.24 6.90 0.68
CA ILE A 70 -10.90 8.08 1.50
C ILE A 70 -11.47 7.99 2.93
N ASN A 71 -12.49 7.16 3.15
CA ASN A 71 -13.09 6.90 4.46
C ASN A 71 -12.33 5.88 5.30
N THR A 72 -11.42 5.09 4.71
CA THR A 72 -10.62 4.10 5.45
C THR A 72 -9.12 4.34 5.33
N ALA A 73 -8.68 5.11 4.33
CA ALA A 73 -7.28 5.44 4.12
C ALA A 73 -6.68 6.14 5.33
N THR A 74 -5.43 5.77 5.63
CA THR A 74 -4.55 6.44 6.57
C THR A 74 -3.95 7.69 5.95
N GLU A 75 -3.41 8.58 6.79
CA GLU A 75 -2.74 9.80 6.33
C GLU A 75 -1.63 9.49 5.32
N SER A 76 -0.79 8.49 5.61
CA SER A 76 0.31 8.08 4.72
C SER A 76 -0.15 7.50 3.39
N GLU A 77 -1.28 6.80 3.34
CA GLU A 77 -1.86 6.33 2.07
C GLU A 77 -2.44 7.48 1.24
N LEU A 78 -3.00 8.50 1.91
CA LEU A 78 -3.49 9.71 1.22
C LEU A 78 -2.33 10.53 0.63
N GLU A 79 -1.17 10.56 1.30
CA GLU A 79 0.05 11.22 0.81
C GLU A 79 0.64 10.59 -0.46
N GLU A 80 0.27 9.35 -0.81
CA GLU A 80 0.69 8.71 -2.06
C GLU A 80 -0.08 9.23 -3.29
N LEU A 81 -1.17 9.99 -3.08
CA LEU A 81 -1.98 10.54 -4.15
C LEU A 81 -1.30 11.77 -4.79
N PRO A 82 -1.38 11.93 -6.12
CA PRO A 82 -0.80 13.09 -6.79
C PRO A 82 -1.45 14.38 -6.31
N GLY A 83 -0.63 15.35 -5.92
CA GLY A 83 -1.10 16.64 -5.42
C GLY A 83 -1.57 16.63 -3.96
N VAL A 84 -1.54 15.48 -3.27
CA VAL A 84 -1.84 15.40 -1.82
C VAL A 84 -0.54 15.29 -1.04
N GLY A 85 -0.16 16.39 -0.38
CA GLY A 85 0.92 16.39 0.60
C GLY A 85 0.44 16.16 2.03
N PRO A 86 1.36 16.08 3.02
CA PRO A 86 1.03 15.86 4.44
C PRO A 86 0.00 16.86 4.99
N VAL A 87 0.05 18.11 4.53
CA VAL A 87 -0.91 19.14 4.92
C VAL A 87 -2.32 18.82 4.43
N LEU A 88 -2.47 18.33 3.19
CA LEU A 88 -3.78 17.98 2.61
C LEU A 88 -4.29 16.66 3.18
N ALA A 89 -3.42 15.66 3.32
CA ALA A 89 -3.76 14.38 3.94
C ALA A 89 -4.33 14.58 5.36
N GLY A 90 -3.64 15.37 6.19
CA GLY A 90 -4.13 15.72 7.53
C GLY A 90 -5.47 16.44 7.51
N ARG A 91 -5.71 17.33 6.53
CA ARG A 91 -7.00 18.02 6.38
C ARG A 91 -8.14 17.10 5.96
N ILE A 92 -7.89 16.10 5.12
CA ILE A 92 -8.88 15.09 4.74
C ILE A 92 -9.28 14.26 5.97
N VAL A 93 -8.32 13.84 6.78
CA VAL A 93 -8.57 13.11 8.03
C VAL A 93 -9.32 13.98 9.04
N GLN A 94 -8.95 15.25 9.15
CA GLN A 94 -9.63 16.21 10.02
C GLN A 94 -11.07 16.44 9.55
N TRP A 95 -11.29 16.65 8.25
CA TRP A 95 -12.63 16.80 7.68
C TRP A 95 -13.52 15.60 8.02
N ARG A 96 -12.98 14.38 7.98
CA ARG A 96 -13.71 13.16 8.37
C ARG A 96 -14.10 13.14 9.84
N THR A 97 -13.28 13.73 10.69
CA THR A 97 -13.49 13.78 12.13
C THR A 97 -14.56 14.82 12.49
N ASP A 98 -14.54 15.97 11.81
CA ASP A 98 -15.47 17.09 12.06
C ASP A 98 -16.82 16.92 11.35
N ASN A 99 -16.84 16.43 10.11
CA ASN A 99 -18.04 16.34 9.26
C ASN A 99 -18.60 14.91 9.13
N GLY A 100 -17.82 13.90 9.54
CA GLY A 100 -18.15 12.48 9.36
C GLY A 100 -17.59 11.90 8.06
N THR A 101 -18.05 10.69 7.71
CA THR A 101 -17.58 10.00 6.49
C THR A 101 -18.01 10.72 5.22
N PHE A 102 -17.14 10.72 4.20
CA PHE A 102 -17.47 11.13 2.85
C PHE A 102 -18.55 10.21 2.28
N THR A 103 -19.63 10.79 1.77
CA THR A 103 -20.73 10.09 1.10
C THR A 103 -20.55 10.04 -0.42
N SER A 104 -19.76 10.96 -0.96
CA SER A 104 -19.41 11.07 -2.38
C SER A 104 -17.99 11.60 -2.53
N VAL A 105 -17.33 11.24 -3.63
CA VAL A 105 -15.98 11.72 -3.97
C VAL A 105 -15.95 13.24 -4.11
N ASP A 106 -17.02 13.86 -4.63
CA ASP A 106 -17.13 15.32 -4.82
C ASP A 106 -16.94 16.13 -3.54
N GLN A 107 -17.21 15.55 -2.37
CA GLN A 107 -17.05 16.20 -1.08
C GLN A 107 -15.58 16.48 -0.71
N LEU A 108 -14.62 15.88 -1.43
CA LEU A 108 -13.22 16.29 -1.34
C LEU A 108 -13.02 17.77 -1.69
N GLN A 109 -13.88 18.35 -2.54
CA GLN A 109 -13.83 19.79 -2.85
C GLN A 109 -14.24 20.68 -1.68
N GLU A 110 -14.90 20.13 -0.65
CA GLU A 110 -15.22 20.85 0.59
C GLU A 110 -14.02 20.93 1.55
N VAL A 111 -12.95 20.17 1.27
CA VAL A 111 -11.72 20.19 2.06
C VAL A 111 -10.88 21.39 1.65
N ASP A 112 -10.52 22.22 2.63
CA ASP A 112 -9.69 23.41 2.41
C ASP A 112 -8.36 23.02 1.74
N GLY A 113 -8.08 23.61 0.57
CA GLY A 113 -6.86 23.34 -0.20
C GLY A 113 -6.98 22.28 -1.29
N ILE A 114 -8.10 21.56 -1.41
CA ILE A 114 -8.37 20.74 -2.60
C ILE A 114 -9.04 21.63 -3.66
N GLY A 115 -8.22 22.07 -4.61
CA GLY A 115 -8.70 22.82 -5.77
C GLY A 115 -9.27 21.92 -6.88
N PRO A 116 -9.91 22.49 -7.91
CA PRO A 116 -10.49 21.73 -9.03
C PRO A 116 -9.43 20.90 -9.77
N SER A 117 -8.21 21.40 -9.92
CA SER A 117 -7.11 20.67 -10.56
C SER A 117 -6.72 19.42 -9.78
N THR A 118 -6.52 19.58 -8.47
CA THR A 118 -6.17 18.48 -7.56
C THR A 118 -7.30 17.45 -7.52
N PHE A 119 -8.54 17.90 -7.42
CA PHE A 119 -9.72 17.03 -7.45
C PHE A 119 -9.82 16.18 -8.74
N GLU A 120 -9.54 16.75 -9.91
CA GLU A 120 -9.57 15.98 -11.17
C GLU A 120 -8.50 14.88 -11.23
N GLU A 121 -7.34 15.08 -10.60
CA GLU A 121 -6.29 14.06 -10.50
C GLU A 121 -6.64 12.97 -9.46
N LEU A 122 -7.38 13.36 -8.43
CA LEU A 122 -7.79 12.51 -7.31
C LEU A 122 -8.99 11.64 -7.64
N ARG A 123 -10.01 12.15 -8.34
CA ARG A 123 -11.31 11.48 -8.54
C ARG A 123 -11.21 10.10 -9.18
N ASP A 124 -10.20 9.89 -10.04
CA ASP A 124 -9.97 8.63 -10.74
C ASP A 124 -9.18 7.63 -9.87
N GLN A 125 -8.60 8.09 -8.76
CA GLN A 125 -7.79 7.30 -7.83
C GLN A 125 -8.43 7.10 -6.47
N VAL A 126 -9.61 7.69 -6.20
CA VAL A 126 -10.27 7.64 -4.89
C VAL A 126 -11.72 7.17 -4.95
N THR A 127 -12.18 6.53 -3.88
CA THR A 127 -13.55 6.06 -3.70
C THR A 127 -14.03 6.31 -2.27
N VAL A 128 -15.32 6.15 -2.00
CA VAL A 128 -15.95 6.36 -0.67
C VAL A 128 -16.39 5.05 -0.03
#